data_AF-A0A2S0MDB3-F1
#
_entry.id   AF-A0A2S0MDB3-F1
#
_cell.length_a   1.000
_cell.length_b   1.000
_cell.length_c   1.000
_cell.angle_alpha   90.00
_cell.angle_beta   90.00
_cell.angle_gamma   90.00
#
_symmetry.space_group_name_H-M   'P 1'
#
loop_
_entity.id
_entity.type
_entity.pdbx_description
1 polymer ?
#
loop_
_entity_poly.entity_id
_entity_poly.type
_entity_poly.pdbx_seq_one_letter_code
_entity_poly.pdbx_strand_id
1 'polypeptide(L)' 'MVFEKVGDINSLYPYLCIYENDTKDNPFMEIGISQDKLLQYTIYANDADVKLSAADWMLIQTKAMDFLSKELANGAD' A
#
# COMPACT_ATOMS: atom_id res chain seq x y z
N MET A 1 10.91 -6.97 2.65
CA MET A 1 9.67 -6.17 2.51
C MET A 1 8.50 -7.06 2.17
N VAL A 2 7.42 -6.93 2.94
CA VAL A 2 6.18 -7.70 2.79
C VAL A 2 5.05 -6.76 2.37
N PHE A 3 4.23 -7.21 1.43
CA PHE A 3 3.03 -6.51 0.96
C PHE A 3 1.80 -7.33 1.33
N GLU A 4 0.83 -6.74 2.00
CA GLU A 4 -0.39 -7.41 2.42
C GLU A 4 -1.61 -6.60 1.97
N LYS A 5 -2.50 -7.26 1.23
CA LYS A 5 -3.78 -6.66 0.84
C LYS A 5 -4.78 -6.83 1.98
N VAL A 6 -5.30 -5.73 2.48
CA VAL A 6 -6.30 -5.68 3.55
C VAL A 6 -7.60 -5.10 3.00
N GLY A 7 -8.70 -5.79 3.23
CA GLY A 7 -10.04 -5.27 2.95
C GLY A 7 -10.59 -4.53 4.16
N ASP A 8 -11.18 -3.37 3.96
CA ASP A 8 -11.93 -2.64 4.98
C ASP A 8 -13.39 -2.57 4.57
N ILE A 9 -14.28 -3.03 5.45
CA ILE A 9 -15.73 -3.01 5.24
C ILE A 9 -16.29 -1.58 5.10
N ASN A 10 -15.55 -0.57 5.57
CA ASN A 10 -15.93 0.83 5.50
C ASN A 10 -15.30 1.55 4.30
N SER A 11 -14.46 0.88 3.50
CA SER A 11 -13.80 1.45 2.34
C SER A 11 -14.30 0.80 1.06
N LEU A 12 -14.47 1.61 0.01
CA LEU A 12 -14.86 1.12 -1.32
C LEU A 12 -13.78 0.22 -1.93
N TYR A 13 -12.51 0.54 -1.64
CA TYR A 13 -11.37 -0.21 -2.12
C TYR A 13 -10.57 -0.77 -0.93
N PRO A 14 -9.97 -1.95 -1.09
CA PRO A 14 -8.95 -2.43 -0.15
C PRO A 14 -7.73 -1.49 -0.12
N TYR A 15 -6.75 -1.79 0.71
CA TYR A 15 -5.47 -1.10 0.75
C TYR A 15 -4.32 -2.11 0.91
N LEU A 16 -3.09 -1.68 0.60
CA LEU A 16 -1.88 -2.46 0.78
C LEU A 16 -1.11 -1.98 2.00
N CYS A 17 -0.89 -2.86 2.97
CA CYS A 17 0.07 -2.65 4.06
C CYS A 17 1.48 -3.05 3.61
N ILE A 18 2.47 -2.24 3.97
CA ILE A 18 3.89 -2.48 3.65
C ILE A 18 4.70 -2.54 4.94
N TYR A 19 5.46 -3.62 5.09
CA TYR A 19 6.30 -3.91 6.25
C TYR A 19 7.76 -4.06 5.84
N GLU A 20 8.69 -3.56 6.64
CA GLU A 20 10.14 -3.63 6.37
C GLU A 20 10.63 -5.10 6.40
N ASN A 21 10.12 -5.89 7.37
CA ASN A 21 10.49 -7.27 7.66
C ASN A 21 9.27 -8.21 7.68
N ASP A 22 9.50 -9.50 7.99
CA ASP A 22 8.46 -10.54 8.05
C ASP A 22 7.51 -10.38 9.26
N THR A 23 7.82 -9.47 10.19
CA THR A 23 6.96 -9.12 11.32
C THR A 23 5.85 -8.18 10.84
N LYS A 24 4.63 -8.72 10.72
CA LYS A 24 3.43 -8.00 10.25
C LYS A 24 2.76 -7.12 11.32
N ASP A 25 3.45 -6.79 12.39
CA ASP A 25 2.80 -6.19 13.55
C ASP A 25 2.51 -4.70 13.35
N ASN A 26 3.32 -3.99 12.55
CA ASN A 26 3.14 -2.57 12.27
C ASN A 26 3.60 -2.20 10.85
N PRO A 27 2.68 -1.84 9.92
CA PRO A 27 3.08 -1.34 8.62
C PRO A 27 3.69 0.04 8.77
N PHE A 28 4.77 0.32 8.03
CA PHE A 28 5.32 1.67 7.98
C PHE A 28 4.60 2.54 6.94
N MET A 29 3.90 1.90 5.99
CA MET A 29 3.18 2.57 4.92
C MET A 29 1.94 1.76 4.53
N GLU A 30 0.89 2.49 4.18
CA GLU A 30 -0.27 1.97 3.48
C GLU A 30 -0.43 2.63 2.11
N ILE A 31 -0.95 1.87 1.16
CA ILE A 31 -1.34 2.35 -0.16
C ILE A 31 -2.80 2.01 -0.39
N GLY A 32 -3.66 3.03 -0.34
CA GLY A 32 -5.07 2.95 -0.66
C GLY A 32 -5.40 3.58 -2.01
N ILE A 33 -6.69 3.56 -2.35
CA ILE A 33 -7.24 4.28 -3.51
C ILE A 33 -8.20 5.33 -2.97
N SER A 34 -7.90 6.59 -3.27
CA SER A 34 -8.76 7.74 -2.91
C SER A 34 -10.07 7.73 -3.69
N GLN A 35 -11.02 8.58 -3.26
CA GLN A 35 -12.29 8.77 -3.98
C GLN A 35 -12.10 9.25 -5.43
N ASP A 36 -11.03 10.01 -5.68
CA ASP A 36 -10.66 10.50 -7.02
C ASP A 36 -9.91 9.46 -7.86
N LYS A 37 -9.89 8.20 -7.41
CA LYS A 37 -9.20 7.07 -8.07
C LYS A 37 -7.69 7.28 -8.22
N LEU A 38 -7.09 8.06 -7.32
CA LEU A 38 -5.64 8.24 -7.20
C LEU A 38 -5.07 7.34 -6.11
N LEU A 39 -3.79 6.95 -6.25
CA LEU A 39 -3.05 6.29 -5.19
C LEU A 39 -2.91 7.22 -3.99
N GLN A 40 -3.35 6.75 -2.82
CA GLN A 40 -3.20 7.45 -1.55
C GLN A 40 -2.15 6.73 -0.72
N TYR A 41 -1.09 7.44 -0.34
CA TYR A 41 -0.03 6.92 0.51
C TYR A 41 -0.21 7.46 1.92
N THR A 42 -0.36 6.56 2.89
CA THR A 42 -0.29 6.90 4.31
C THR A 42 1.05 6.41 4.83
N ILE A 43 1.87 7.32 5.38
CA ILE A 43 3.19 6.99 5.93
C ILE A 43 3.11 7.20 7.43
N TYR A 44 3.37 6.15 8.20
CA TYR A 44 3.26 6.19 9.65
C TYR A 44 4.55 6.66 10.30
N ALA A 45 4.42 7.46 11.35
CA ALA A 45 5.52 7.70 12.27
C ALA A 45 5.90 6.37 12.92
N ASN A 46 7.19 6.10 13.00
CA ASN A 46 7.73 4.88 13.58
C ASN A 46 8.87 5.23 14.54
N ASP A 47 9.20 4.31 15.44
CA ASP A 47 10.26 4.50 16.44
C ASP A 47 11.67 4.56 15.81
N ALA A 48 11.78 4.15 14.55
CA ALA A 48 13.01 4.17 13.77
C ALA A 48 12.77 4.64 12.33
N ASP A 49 13.81 5.21 11.73
CA ASP A 49 13.81 5.58 10.31
C ASP A 49 13.65 4.35 9.41
N VAL A 50 12.74 4.44 8.45
CA VAL A 50 12.64 3.45 7.37
C VAL A 50 13.69 3.77 6.31
N LYS A 51 14.56 2.80 6.02
CA LYS A 51 15.64 2.98 5.02
C LYS A 51 15.33 2.17 3.77
N LEU A 52 14.98 2.88 2.70
CA LEU A 52 14.71 2.28 1.39
C LEU A 52 15.86 2.55 0.45
N SER A 53 16.33 1.51 -0.26
CA SER A 53 17.09 1.73 -1.48
C SER A 53 16.18 2.28 -2.59
N ALA A 54 16.77 2.84 -3.64
CA ALA A 54 16.01 3.23 -4.82
C ALA A 54 15.23 2.03 -5.43
N ALA A 55 15.79 0.82 -5.35
CA ALA A 55 15.14 -0.39 -5.83
C ALA A 55 13.91 -0.77 -4.99
N ASP A 56 13.98 -0.60 -3.67
CA ASP A 56 12.86 -0.86 -2.77
C ASP A 56 11.71 0.11 -3.04
N TRP A 57 12.03 1.40 -3.23
CA TRP A 57 11.03 2.39 -3.60
C TRP A 57 10.39 2.09 -4.96
N MET A 58 11.18 1.71 -5.96
CA MET A 58 10.65 1.31 -7.26
C MET A 58 9.74 0.07 -7.16
N LEU A 59 10.09 -0.90 -6.32
CA LEU A 59 9.25 -2.07 -6.07
C LEU A 59 7.89 -1.67 -5.47
N ILE A 60 7.89 -0.79 -4.46
CA ILE A 60 6.66 -0.24 -3.86
C ILE A 60 5.80 0.41 -4.95
N GLN A 61 6.41 1.24 -5.80
CA GLN A 61 5.68 1.94 -6.87
C GLN A 61 5.09 0.99 -7.91
N THR A 62 5.84 -0.02 -8.35
CA THR A 62 5.33 -1.04 -9.27
C THR A 62 4.15 -1.78 -8.67
N LYS A 63 4.24 -2.18 -7.39
CA LYS A 63 3.13 -2.84 -6.68
C LYS A 63 1.91 -1.94 -6.53
N ALA A 64 2.11 -0.65 -6.27
CA ALA A 64 1.04 0.33 -6.18
C ALA A 64 0.29 0.49 -7.51
N MET A 65 1.02 0.61 -8.63
CA MET A 65 0.42 0.72 -9.96
C MET A 65 -0.36 -0.55 -10.36
N ASP A 66 0.21 -1.73 -10.08
CA ASP A 66 -0.46 -3.01 -10.32
C ASP A 66 -1.75 -3.11 -9.49
N PHE A 67 -1.70 -2.68 -8.24
CA PHE A 67 -2.83 -2.66 -7.32
C PHE A 67 -3.94 -1.74 -7.82
N LEU A 68 -3.63 -0.47 -8.12
CA LEU A 68 -4.60 0.49 -8.65
C LEU A 68 -5.28 -0.05 -9.90
N SER A 69 -4.49 -0.56 -10.85
CA SER A 69 -5.00 -1.07 -12.13
C SER A 69 -5.98 -2.23 -11.93
N LYS A 70 -5.69 -3.14 -10.99
CA LYS A 70 -6.56 -4.29 -10.69
C LYS A 70 -7.84 -3.90 -9.97
N GLU A 71 -7.75 -3.06 -8.93
CA GLU A 71 -8.95 -2.69 -8.16
C GLU A 71 -9.90 -1.78 -8.98
N LEU A 72 -9.37 -0.90 -9.83
CA LEU A 72 -10.21 -0.09 -10.72
C LEU A 72 -10.87 -0.93 -11.82
N ALA A 73 -10.23 -1.99 -12.30
CA ALA A 73 -10.85 -2.92 -13.24
C ALA A 73 -11.96 -3.76 -12.58
N ASN A 74 -11.79 -4.13 -11.31
CA ASN A 74 -12.75 -4.93 -10.56
C ASN A 74 -13.92 -4.10 -9.99
N GLY A 75 -13.75 -2.80 -9.78
CA GLY A 75 -14.78 -1.89 -9.25
C GLY A 75 -15.57 -1.14 -10.33
N ALA A 76 -15.54 -1.61 -11.58
CA ALA A 76 -16.21 -0.99 -12.73
C ALA A 76 -17.56 -1.63 -13.10
N ASP A 77 -18.15 -2.44 -12.20
CA ASP A 77 -19.50 -3.00 -12.33
C ASP A 77 -20.59 -2.08 -11.74
#